data_AF-A0A8U8BL87-F1
#
_entry.id   AF-A0A8U8BL87-F1
#
_cell.length_a   1.000
_cell.length_b   1.000
_cell.length_c   1.000
_cell.angle_alpha   90.00
_cell.angle_beta   90.00
_cell.angle_gamma   90.00
#
_symmetry.space_group_name_H-M   'P 1'
#
loop_
_entity.id
_entity.type
_entity.pdbx_description
1 polymer ?
#
loop_
_entity_poly.entity_id
_entity_poly.type
_entity_poly.pdbx_seq_one_letter_code
_entity_poly.pdbx_strand_id
1 'polypeptide(L)'
;MEDGVYVPPDLSPEERRELESIRRRKQELLGEIQRLRDELSEAIRVEGLEANEGSKTLQRNRKMGMGRKKFNMDPKKGIQFLVEQELLRHTAEDIARFLYKGEGLNKTAIGDYLGEREEFNLGVLHVDLALRWMPGGWGPWDTPGTHLGHTWGCGHLGTPGDDGHTPGHTWTHLGTPETHLGTPGSHLDTPGDT
;
A
#
# COMPACT_ATOMS: atom_id res chain seq x y z
N MET A 1 32.22 -8.37 57.18
CA MET A 1 32.42 -7.63 58.44
C MET A 1 31.03 -7.32 58.97
N GLU A 2 30.83 -7.59 60.26
CA GLU A 2 29.57 -7.79 60.96
C GLU A 2 28.49 -6.72 60.73
N ASP A 3 27.26 -7.15 60.43
CA ASP A 3 26.02 -6.44 60.79
C ASP A 3 25.78 -6.56 62.32
N GLY A 4 26.80 -6.19 63.10
CA GLY A 4 26.76 -6.13 64.54
C GLY A 4 25.89 -4.94 64.93
N VAL A 5 24.62 -5.20 65.16
CA VAL A 5 23.65 -4.21 65.63
C VAL A 5 24.06 -3.81 67.05
N TYR A 6 24.97 -2.84 67.18
CA TYR A 6 25.41 -2.30 68.46
C TYR A 6 24.19 -1.75 69.21
N VAL A 7 23.89 -2.35 70.35
CA VAL A 7 22.87 -1.87 71.29
C VAL A 7 23.63 -1.43 72.54
N PRO A 8 23.72 -0.11 72.80
CA PRO A 8 24.31 0.39 74.03
C PRO A 8 23.66 -0.25 75.26
N PRO A 9 24.45 -0.68 76.26
CA PRO A 9 23.92 -1.41 77.42
C PRO A 9 22.97 -0.59 78.31
N ASP A 10 23.00 0.74 78.22
CA ASP A 10 22.38 1.65 79.20
C ASP A 10 21.03 2.25 78.77
N LEU A 11 20.35 1.67 77.78
CA LEU A 11 19.09 2.21 77.26
C LEU A 11 17.88 1.88 78.14
N SER A 12 17.09 2.91 78.45
CA SER A 12 15.74 2.81 79.05
C SER A 12 14.80 1.96 78.18
N PRO A 13 13.79 1.29 78.76
CA PRO A 13 12.78 0.55 78.00
C PRO A 13 12.08 1.38 76.92
N GLU A 14 11.95 2.68 77.12
CA GLU A 14 11.36 3.61 76.16
C GLU A 14 12.30 3.85 74.96
N GLU A 15 13.58 4.14 75.24
CA GLU A 15 14.62 4.34 74.21
C GLU A 15 14.85 3.07 73.38
N ARG A 16 14.68 1.88 73.97
CA ARG A 16 14.73 0.59 73.23
C ARG A 16 13.59 0.47 72.21
N ARG A 17 12.37 0.87 72.58
CA ARG A 17 11.21 0.86 71.67
C ARG A 17 11.37 1.88 70.55
N GLU A 18 11.91 3.05 70.85
CA GLU A 18 12.22 4.05 69.83
C GLU A 18 13.31 3.57 68.87
N LEU A 19 14.37 2.95 69.38
CA LEU A 19 15.42 2.38 68.55
C LEU A 19 14.90 1.29 67.61
N GLU A 20 13.99 0.44 68.08
CA GLU A 20 13.30 -0.56 67.25
C GLU A 20 12.41 0.10 66.19
N SER A 21 11.66 1.15 66.55
CA SER A 21 10.86 1.95 65.61
C SER A 21 11.74 2.56 64.51
N ILE A 22 12.87 3.16 64.88
CA ILE A 22 13.84 3.76 63.96
C ILE A 22 14.45 2.69 63.06
N ARG A 23 14.81 1.53 63.60
CA ARG A 23 15.37 0.41 62.82
C ARG A 23 14.38 -0.14 61.81
N ARG A 24 13.11 -0.32 62.22
CA ARG A 24 12.04 -0.76 61.31
C ARG A 24 11.84 0.25 60.19
N ARG A 25 11.71 1.54 60.53
CA ARG A 25 11.54 2.61 59.54
C ARG A 25 12.73 2.72 58.59
N LYS A 26 13.95 2.51 59.09
CA LYS A 26 15.16 2.42 58.27
C LYS A 26 15.08 1.25 57.27
N GLN A 27 14.62 0.08 57.70
CA GLN A 27 14.44 -1.07 56.80
C GLN A 27 13.38 -0.81 55.73
N GLU A 28 12.26 -0.18 56.10
CA GLU A 28 11.20 0.23 55.16
C GLU A 28 11.75 1.19 54.10
N LEU A 29 12.43 2.25 54.51
CA LEU A 29 13.01 3.24 53.59
C LEU A 29 14.08 2.63 52.68
N LEU A 30 14.91 1.72 53.18
CA LEU A 30 15.89 1.01 52.36
C LEU A 30 15.20 0.13 51.30
N GLY A 31 14.10 -0.53 51.67
CA GLY A 31 13.27 -1.29 50.74
C GLY A 31 12.62 -0.40 49.68
N GLU A 32 12.14 0.79 50.05
CA GLU A 32 11.58 1.77 49.12
C GLU A 32 12.64 2.32 48.16
N ILE A 33 13.82 2.70 48.66
CA ILE A 33 14.94 3.15 47.82
C ILE A 33 15.33 2.08 46.81
N GLN A 34 15.40 0.82 47.25
CA GLN A 34 15.69 -0.31 46.37
C GLN A 34 14.63 -0.43 45.26
N ARG A 35 13.34 -0.40 45.62
CA ARG A 35 12.24 -0.47 44.65
C ARG A 35 12.29 0.68 43.66
N LEU A 36 12.44 1.92 44.14
CA LEU A 36 12.53 3.10 43.29
C LEU A 36 13.74 3.05 42.34
N ARG A 37 14.87 2.51 42.80
CA ARG A 37 16.04 2.30 41.95
C ARG A 37 15.76 1.28 40.85
N ASP A 38 15.09 0.19 41.18
CA ASP A 38 14.75 -0.86 40.23
C ASP A 38 13.72 -0.34 39.20
N GLU A 39 12.72 0.43 39.65
CA GLU A 39 11.75 1.13 38.80
C GLU A 39 12.43 2.14 37.86
N LEU A 40 13.35 2.97 38.36
CA LEU A 40 14.10 3.92 37.54
C LEU A 40 14.97 3.21 36.50
N SER A 41 15.62 2.11 36.90
CA SER A 41 16.45 1.30 35.99
C SER A 41 15.61 0.71 34.86
N GLU A 42 14.39 0.26 35.16
CA GLU A 42 13.46 -0.26 34.17
C GLU A 42 12.91 0.85 33.26
N ALA A 43 12.55 2.00 33.82
CA ALA A 43 12.08 3.15 33.03
C ALA A 43 13.14 3.60 32.00
N ILE A 44 14.41 3.71 32.42
CA ILE A 44 15.53 4.05 31.52
C ILE A 44 15.72 2.99 30.44
N ARG A 45 15.54 1.70 30.78
CA ARG A 45 15.62 0.59 29.82
C ARG A 45 14.54 0.71 28.75
N VAL A 46 13.30 0.96 29.15
CA VAL A 46 12.15 1.12 28.24
C VAL A 46 12.33 2.35 27.35
N GLU A 47 12.70 3.50 27.92
CA GLU A 47 12.96 4.73 27.17
C GLU A 47 14.09 4.54 26.14
N GLY A 48 15.14 3.81 26.51
CA GLY A 48 16.22 3.44 25.59
C GLY A 48 15.77 2.57 24.42
N LEU A 49 14.81 1.65 24.64
CA LEU A 49 14.21 0.85 23.58
C LEU A 49 13.33 1.71 22.67
N GLU A 50 12.46 2.55 23.22
CA GLU A 50 11.60 3.45 22.45
C GLU A 50 12.40 4.45 21.61
N ALA A 51 13.45 5.05 22.17
CA ALA A 51 14.33 5.95 21.43
C ALA A 51 15.08 5.23 20.29
N ASN A 52 15.51 3.99 20.52
CA ASN A 52 16.16 3.16 19.52
C ASN A 52 15.17 2.75 18.39
N GLU A 53 13.94 2.38 18.73
CA GLU A 53 12.89 2.08 17.76
C GLU A 53 12.46 3.32 16.96
N GLY A 54 12.35 4.47 17.61
CA GLY A 54 12.11 5.77 16.97
C GLY A 54 13.23 6.14 15.99
N SER A 55 14.49 5.93 16.38
CA SER A 55 15.66 6.18 15.53
C SER A 55 15.69 5.25 14.31
N LYS A 56 15.44 3.95 14.49
CA LYS A 56 15.35 2.96 13.40
C LYS A 56 14.23 3.30 12.41
N THR A 57 13.07 3.69 12.93
CA THR A 57 11.92 4.09 12.11
C THR A 57 12.23 5.35 11.30
N LEU A 58 12.84 6.36 11.93
CA LEU A 58 13.26 7.59 11.26
C LEU A 58 14.30 7.31 10.17
N GLN A 59 15.28 6.44 10.46
CA GLN A 59 16.30 6.03 9.50
C GLN A 59 15.67 5.30 8.30
N ARG A 60 14.74 4.38 8.55
CA ARG A 60 13.99 3.66 7.50
C ARG A 60 13.19 4.63 6.64
N ASN A 61 12.47 5.57 7.24
CA ASN A 61 11.68 6.58 6.53
C ASN A 61 12.56 7.51 5.66
N ARG A 62 13.73 7.91 6.17
CA ARG A 62 14.71 8.69 5.39
C ARG A 62 15.19 7.91 4.18
N LYS A 63 15.57 6.64 4.34
CA LYS A 63 15.99 5.78 3.23
C LYS A 63 14.84 5.57 2.23
N MET A 64 13.61 5.38 2.70
CA MET A 64 12.43 5.27 1.84
C MET A 64 12.21 6.55 1.01
N GLY A 65 12.32 7.72 1.64
CA GLY A 65 12.25 9.00 0.93
C GLY A 65 13.35 9.18 -0.13
N MET A 66 14.58 8.73 0.16
CA MET A 66 15.67 8.72 -0.82
C MET A 66 15.39 7.75 -1.98
N GLY A 67 14.84 6.57 -1.71
CA GLY A 67 14.47 5.60 -2.73
C GLY A 67 13.39 6.11 -3.67
N ARG A 68 12.34 6.77 -3.14
CA ARG A 68 11.32 7.45 -3.95
C ARG A 68 11.91 8.54 -4.85
N LYS A 69 12.81 9.36 -4.32
CA LYS A 69 13.52 10.38 -5.12
C LYS A 69 14.35 9.76 -6.24
N LYS A 70 15.09 8.68 -5.94
CA LYS A 70 15.86 7.94 -6.94
C LYS A 70 14.96 7.35 -8.02
N PHE A 71 13.85 6.73 -7.64
CA PHE A 71 12.85 6.21 -8.58
C PHE A 71 12.32 7.28 -9.52
N ASN A 72 12.03 8.48 -9.00
CA ASN A 72 11.56 9.59 -9.81
C ASN A 72 12.61 10.13 -10.80
N MET A 73 13.89 9.85 -10.58
CA MET A 73 14.98 10.19 -11.51
C MET A 73 15.30 9.07 -12.49
N ASP A 74 15.34 7.83 -11.99
CA ASP A 74 15.65 6.62 -12.74
C ASP A 74 14.90 5.46 -12.06
N PRO A 75 13.80 4.97 -12.66
CA PRO A 75 12.94 3.99 -12.02
C PRO A 75 13.66 2.69 -11.66
N LYS A 76 14.52 2.17 -12.55
CA LYS A 76 15.29 0.94 -12.30
C LYS A 76 16.24 1.11 -11.12
N LYS A 77 17.04 2.18 -11.13
CA LYS A 77 17.98 2.44 -10.02
C LYS A 77 17.25 2.71 -8.70
N GLY A 78 16.07 3.32 -8.77
CA GLY A 78 15.20 3.53 -7.61
C GLY A 78 14.74 2.22 -6.98
N ILE A 79 14.20 1.29 -7.78
CA ILE A 79 13.77 -0.04 -7.32
C ILE A 79 14.98 -0.83 -6.80
N GLN A 80 16.09 -0.84 -7.54
CA GLN A 80 17.32 -1.51 -7.11
C GLN A 80 17.79 -1.00 -5.73
N PHE A 81 17.84 0.32 -5.53
CA PHE A 81 18.20 0.90 -4.25
C PHE A 81 17.24 0.49 -3.12
N LEU A 82 15.93 0.47 -3.39
CA LEU A 82 14.92 0.07 -2.40
C LEU A 82 15.08 -1.41 -2.01
N VAL A 83 15.45 -2.27 -2.95
CA VAL A 83 15.74 -3.69 -2.72
C VAL A 83 17.05 -3.87 -1.93
N GLU A 84 18.12 -3.20 -2.34
CA GLU A 84 19.42 -3.25 -1.66
C GLU A 84 19.37 -2.72 -0.22
N GLN A 85 18.48 -1.75 0.05
CA GLN A 85 18.25 -1.24 1.40
C GLN A 85 17.22 -2.04 2.20
N GLU A 86 16.76 -3.19 1.67
CA GLU A 86 15.75 -4.07 2.28
C GLU A 86 14.43 -3.34 2.61
N LEU A 87 14.14 -2.26 1.89
CA LEU A 87 12.92 -1.48 2.03
C LEU A 87 11.78 -2.04 1.18
N LEU A 88 12.13 -2.78 0.13
CA LEU A 88 11.24 -3.41 -0.82
C LEU A 88 11.77 -4.80 -1.15
N ARG A 89 10.91 -5.80 -1.26
CA ARG A 89 11.33 -7.14 -1.69
C ARG A 89 11.42 -7.17 -3.21
N HIS A 90 12.39 -7.90 -3.75
CA HIS A 90 12.56 -8.09 -5.19
C HIS A 90 11.57 -9.15 -5.72
N THR A 91 10.28 -8.87 -5.60
CA THR A 91 9.18 -9.70 -6.10
C THR A 91 8.24 -8.82 -6.93
N ALA A 92 7.60 -9.41 -7.94
CA ALA A 92 6.71 -8.65 -8.81
C ALA A 92 5.53 -8.05 -8.02
N GLU A 93 5.02 -8.78 -7.03
CA GLU A 93 3.88 -8.39 -6.21
C GLU A 93 4.21 -7.24 -5.26
N ASP A 94 5.38 -7.26 -4.61
CA ASP A 94 5.77 -6.19 -3.69
C ASP A 94 6.05 -4.89 -4.46
N ILE A 95 6.70 -4.99 -5.62
CA ILE A 95 6.98 -3.83 -6.48
C ILE A 95 5.67 -3.28 -7.07
N ALA A 96 4.78 -4.13 -7.59
CA ALA A 96 3.48 -3.70 -8.09
C ALA A 96 2.66 -3.00 -6.99
N ARG A 97 2.64 -3.55 -5.76
CA ARG A 97 1.96 -2.88 -4.63
C ARG A 97 2.59 -1.52 -4.28
N PHE A 98 3.91 -1.39 -4.38
CA PHE A 98 4.61 -0.12 -4.18
C PHE A 98 4.23 0.92 -5.24
N LEU A 99 4.20 0.52 -6.52
CA LEU A 99 3.81 1.38 -7.63
C LEU A 99 2.32 1.76 -7.56
N TYR A 100 1.45 0.80 -7.25
CA TYR A 100 0.01 1.00 -7.06
C TYR A 100 -0.29 2.00 -5.94
N LYS A 101 0.40 1.90 -4.79
CA LYS A 101 0.24 2.87 -3.69
C LYS A 101 0.59 4.29 -4.15
N GLY A 102 1.57 4.43 -5.04
CA GLY A 102 1.89 5.69 -5.72
C GLY A 102 2.34 6.84 -4.81
N GLU A 103 2.66 6.56 -3.54
CA GLU A 103 2.89 7.60 -2.54
C GLU A 103 4.25 8.28 -2.75
N GLY A 104 4.24 9.50 -3.29
CA GLY A 104 5.46 10.28 -3.56
C GLY A 104 6.23 9.82 -4.80
N LEU A 105 5.58 9.04 -5.68
CA LEU A 105 6.14 8.58 -6.95
C LEU A 105 5.58 9.40 -8.12
N ASN A 106 6.42 9.71 -9.10
CA ASN A 106 5.99 10.37 -10.33
C ASN A 106 5.26 9.37 -11.23
N LYS A 107 4.03 9.71 -11.65
CA LYS A 107 3.21 8.86 -12.53
C LYS A 107 3.88 8.56 -13.86
N THR A 108 4.65 9.51 -14.41
CA THR A 108 5.42 9.27 -15.64
C THR A 108 6.50 8.23 -15.41
N ALA A 109 7.27 8.35 -14.33
CA ALA A 109 8.31 7.38 -13.97
C ALA A 109 7.74 5.97 -13.71
N ILE A 110 6.53 5.87 -13.15
CA ILE A 110 5.80 4.60 -13.03
C ILE A 110 5.50 4.03 -14.41
N GLY A 111 4.93 4.84 -15.31
CA GLY A 111 4.65 4.44 -16.69
C GLY A 111 5.90 3.98 -17.44
N ASP A 112 7.00 4.69 -17.29
CA ASP A 112 8.28 4.35 -17.91
C ASP A 112 8.80 3.00 -17.43
N TYR A 113 8.72 2.72 -16.12
CA TYR A 113 9.13 1.43 -15.56
C TYR A 113 8.25 0.27 -16.01
N LEU A 114 6.93 0.47 -16.05
CA LEU A 114 5.95 -0.54 -16.46
C LEU A 114 5.94 -0.77 -17.98
N GLY A 115 6.36 0.21 -18.76
CA GLY A 115 6.47 0.14 -20.22
C GLY A 115 7.75 -0.53 -20.73
N GLU A 116 8.62 -0.97 -19.83
CA GLU A 116 9.86 -1.64 -20.19
C GLU A 116 9.64 -3.04 -20.77
N ARG A 117 10.54 -3.45 -21.67
CA ARG A 117 10.47 -4.75 -22.36
C ARG A 117 11.05 -5.92 -21.57
N GLU A 118 11.59 -5.65 -20.38
CA GLU A 118 12.19 -6.66 -19.52
C GLU A 118 11.11 -7.58 -18.95
N GLU A 119 11.34 -8.90 -19.00
CA GLU A 119 10.33 -9.91 -18.59
C GLU A 119 9.86 -9.71 -17.15
N PHE A 120 10.77 -9.30 -16.25
CA PHE A 120 10.42 -8.97 -14.88
C PHE A 120 9.46 -7.78 -14.79
N ASN A 121 9.72 -6.70 -15.54
CA ASN A 121 8.87 -5.51 -15.58
C ASN A 121 7.49 -5.81 -16.18
N LEU A 122 7.43 -6.70 -17.18
CA LEU A 122 6.17 -7.20 -17.73
C LEU A 122 5.37 -7.99 -16.68
N GLY A 123 6.06 -8.81 -15.87
CA GLY A 123 5.45 -9.50 -14.72
C GLY A 123 4.90 -8.52 -13.68
N VAL A 124 5.66 -7.47 -13.34
CA VAL A 124 5.21 -6.38 -12.45
C VAL A 124 3.98 -5.69 -13.03
N LEU A 125 3.97 -5.36 -14.33
CA LEU A 125 2.82 -4.76 -15.01
C LEU A 125 1.58 -5.65 -14.92
N HIS A 126 1.72 -6.97 -15.13
CA HIS A 126 0.59 -7.89 -15.02
C HIS A 126 -0.03 -7.87 -13.61
N VAL A 127 0.80 -7.86 -12.57
CA VAL A 127 0.32 -7.79 -11.19
C VAL A 127 -0.26 -6.42 -10.85
N ASP A 128 0.36 -5.32 -11.30
CA ASP A 128 -0.15 -3.95 -11.10
C ASP A 128 -1.54 -3.78 -11.76
N LEU A 129 -1.71 -4.34 -12.95
CA LEU A 129 -3.00 -4.42 -13.63
C LEU A 129 -3.99 -5.27 -12.81
N ALA A 130 -3.61 -6.46 -12.37
CA ALA A 130 -4.50 -7.28 -11.55
C ALA A 130 -4.97 -6.52 -10.29
N LEU A 131 -4.08 -5.82 -9.59
CA LEU A 131 -4.42 -5.00 -8.42
C LEU A 131 -5.41 -3.88 -8.75
N ARG A 132 -5.24 -3.23 -9.90
CA ARG A 132 -6.07 -2.09 -10.30
C ARG A 132 -7.46 -2.49 -10.81
N TRP A 133 -7.59 -3.69 -11.37
CA TRP A 133 -8.84 -4.17 -11.98
C TRP A 133 -9.65 -5.05 -11.03
N MET A 134 -9.11 -5.46 -9.89
CA MET A 134 -9.78 -6.35 -8.93
C MET A 134 -9.88 -5.76 -7.51
N PRO A 135 -10.62 -4.66 -7.28
CA PRO A 135 -11.05 -4.30 -5.94
C PRO A 135 -12.17 -5.26 -5.48
N GLY A 136 -11.88 -6.55 -5.32
CA GLY A 136 -12.91 -7.55 -4.99
C GLY A 136 -12.57 -9.05 -5.09
N GLY A 137 -11.35 -9.45 -5.46
CA GLY A 137 -10.90 -10.84 -5.25
C GLY A 137 -11.35 -11.92 -6.24
N TRP A 138 -11.41 -11.62 -7.55
CA TRP A 138 -11.56 -12.66 -8.59
C TRP A 138 -10.29 -12.75 -9.43
N GLY A 139 -9.50 -13.80 -9.22
CA GLY A 139 -8.15 -13.95 -9.79
C GLY A 139 -8.10 -14.30 -11.28
N PRO A 140 -6.90 -14.21 -11.92
CA PRO A 140 -6.71 -14.26 -13.37
C PRO A 140 -6.85 -15.67 -14.01
N TRP A 141 -7.43 -16.64 -13.31
CA TRP A 141 -7.70 -17.98 -13.86
C TRP A 141 -9.12 -18.13 -14.41
N ASP A 142 -9.95 -17.09 -14.37
CA ASP A 142 -11.25 -17.09 -15.05
C ASP A 142 -11.05 -16.91 -16.56
N THR A 143 -10.50 -17.94 -17.21
CA THR A 143 -10.54 -18.10 -18.66
C THR A 143 -11.87 -18.74 -19.07
N PRO A 144 -12.57 -18.19 -20.08
CA PRO A 144 -13.93 -18.59 -20.39
C PRO A 144 -13.93 -19.91 -21.16
N GLY A 145 -14.44 -20.96 -20.54
CA GLY A 145 -14.67 -22.21 -21.26
C GLY A 145 -14.53 -23.43 -20.37
N THR A 146 -15.49 -23.64 -19.47
CA THR A 146 -16.13 -24.94 -19.24
C THR A 146 -17.12 -24.77 -18.10
N HIS A 147 -18.21 -25.53 -18.19
CA HIS A 147 -19.33 -25.62 -17.25
C HIS A 147 -20.55 -24.72 -17.54
N LEU A 148 -21.37 -25.26 -18.46
CA LEU A 148 -22.78 -25.56 -18.22
C LEU A 148 -23.70 -24.38 -17.91
N GLY A 149 -24.32 -23.89 -18.98
CA GLY A 149 -25.77 -23.73 -19.09
C GLY A 149 -26.52 -23.23 -17.87
N HIS A 150 -26.42 -21.92 -17.60
CA HIS A 150 -27.51 -21.19 -16.97
C HIS A 150 -27.75 -19.91 -17.75
N THR A 151 -28.76 -19.96 -18.61
CA THR A 151 -29.33 -18.78 -19.29
C THR A 151 -29.87 -17.84 -18.22
N TRP A 152 -29.15 -16.76 -17.92
CA TRP A 152 -29.75 -15.63 -17.22
C TRP A 152 -30.65 -14.92 -18.22
N GLY A 153 -31.95 -15.12 -18.04
CA GLY A 153 -33.00 -14.63 -18.91
C GLY A 153 -33.02 -13.11 -18.99
N CYS A 154 -32.86 -12.59 -20.20
CA CYS A 154 -33.46 -11.32 -20.58
C CYS A 154 -34.98 -11.51 -20.62
N GLY A 155 -35.66 -11.24 -19.51
CA GLY A 155 -37.10 -11.19 -19.42
C GLY A 155 -37.63 -9.77 -19.66
N HIS A 156 -38.01 -9.45 -20.90
CA HIS A 156 -39.23 -8.66 -21.10
C HIS A 156 -39.95 -9.13 -22.36
N LEU A 157 -41.17 -9.61 -22.13
CA LEU A 157 -42.11 -10.17 -23.09
C LEU A 157 -42.55 -9.13 -24.13
N GLY A 158 -42.46 -9.51 -25.40
CA GLY A 158 -43.36 -9.07 -26.47
C GLY A 158 -43.68 -10.31 -27.32
N THR A 159 -44.93 -10.75 -27.29
CA THR A 159 -45.43 -12.02 -27.83
C THR A 159 -45.48 -12.08 -29.37
N PRO A 160 -45.55 -13.30 -29.96
CA PRO A 160 -45.25 -13.57 -31.37
C PRO A 160 -46.47 -13.51 -32.29
N GLY A 161 -46.23 -13.11 -33.55
CA GLY A 161 -47.09 -13.40 -34.69
C GLY A 161 -46.31 -14.25 -35.70
N ASP A 162 -46.68 -15.51 -35.80
CA ASP A 162 -46.33 -16.45 -36.85
C ASP A 162 -46.73 -15.90 -38.22
N ASP A 163 -45.85 -16.02 -39.21
CA ASP A 163 -46.20 -16.42 -40.58
C ASP A 163 -44.94 -16.95 -41.28
N GLY A 164 -44.96 -18.25 -41.58
CA GLY A 164 -43.84 -18.98 -42.12
C GLY A 164 -43.63 -18.84 -43.63
N HIS A 165 -42.38 -18.89 -44.06
CA HIS A 165 -42.01 -19.62 -45.27
C HIS A 165 -40.49 -19.91 -45.32
N THR A 166 -40.17 -21.14 -45.68
CA THR A 166 -38.84 -21.74 -45.89
C THR A 166 -38.15 -21.25 -47.18
N PRO A 167 -36.85 -21.58 -47.40
CA PRO A 167 -35.85 -20.71 -48.00
C PRO A 167 -35.73 -20.84 -49.53
N GLY A 168 -35.34 -19.75 -50.20
CA GLY A 168 -35.09 -19.71 -51.63
C GLY A 168 -33.82 -18.94 -51.97
N HIS A 169 -32.89 -19.64 -52.62
CA HIS A 169 -31.67 -19.11 -53.24
C HIS A 169 -31.96 -18.02 -54.28
N THR A 170 -31.13 -16.98 -54.36
CA THR A 170 -30.49 -16.52 -55.62
C THR A 170 -29.40 -15.48 -55.33
N TRP A 171 -28.19 -15.74 -55.86
CA TRP A 171 -27.14 -14.75 -56.07
C TRP A 171 -27.15 -14.40 -57.56
N THR A 172 -27.40 -13.14 -57.92
CA THR A 172 -27.05 -12.47 -59.21
C THR A 172 -27.45 -11.00 -59.08
N HIS A 173 -26.52 -10.04 -58.94
CA HIS A 173 -25.73 -9.33 -59.97
C HIS A 173 -26.45 -8.16 -60.67
N LEU A 174 -25.70 -7.04 -60.76
CA LEU A 174 -25.71 -5.92 -61.73
C LEU A 174 -26.59 -4.69 -61.46
N GLY A 175 -25.94 -3.51 -61.45
CA GLY A 175 -26.57 -2.25 -61.85
C GLY A 175 -26.06 -0.96 -61.18
N THR A 176 -24.87 -0.47 -61.51
CA THR A 176 -24.65 0.98 -61.78
C THR A 176 -24.61 1.13 -63.31
N PRO A 177 -24.93 2.27 -63.97
CA PRO A 177 -24.73 3.69 -63.58
C PRO A 177 -26.03 4.53 -63.80
N GLU A 178 -26.19 5.86 -63.72
CA GLU A 178 -25.43 6.98 -64.26
C GLU A 178 -25.98 8.32 -63.70
N THR A 179 -25.14 9.34 -63.88
CA THR A 179 -25.20 10.79 -63.62
C THR A 179 -26.47 11.59 -63.95
N HIS A 180 -26.78 12.60 -63.12
CA HIS A 180 -27.25 13.92 -63.59
C HIS A 180 -26.60 15.06 -62.80
N LEU A 181 -26.06 16.01 -63.56
CA LEU A 181 -25.33 17.22 -63.20
C LEU A 181 -26.27 18.37 -62.80
N GLY A 182 -25.76 19.35 -62.03
CA GLY A 182 -26.41 20.65 -61.88
C GLY A 182 -25.84 21.57 -60.77
N THR A 183 -24.62 22.08 -60.95
CA THR A 183 -24.12 23.36 -60.37
C THR A 183 -24.61 24.55 -61.26
N PRO A 184 -24.30 25.86 -61.05
CA PRO A 184 -23.80 26.64 -59.89
C PRO A 184 -24.43 28.08 -59.71
N GLY A 185 -23.95 28.82 -58.70
CA GLY A 185 -23.83 30.30 -58.68
C GLY A 185 -24.92 31.05 -57.90
N SER A 186 -24.71 32.20 -57.27
CA SER A 186 -23.56 33.09 -57.02
C SER A 186 -24.12 34.32 -56.31
N HIS A 187 -23.54 34.82 -55.22
CA HIS A 187 -23.37 36.27 -55.00
C HIS A 187 -22.47 36.56 -53.79
N LEU A 188 -21.45 37.38 -54.03
CA LEU A 188 -20.56 38.04 -53.08
C LEU A 188 -21.36 39.12 -52.31
N ASP A 189 -20.99 39.57 -51.12
CA ASP A 189 -20.03 40.66 -50.95
C ASP A 189 -19.57 40.75 -49.49
N THR A 190 -18.27 41.02 -49.35
CA THR A 190 -17.51 41.45 -48.17
C THR A 190 -17.69 42.98 -47.92
N PRO A 191 -16.83 43.68 -47.16
CA PRO A 191 -16.77 43.83 -45.70
C PRO A 191 -16.86 45.32 -45.27
N GLY A 192 -16.77 45.66 -43.98
CA GLY A 192 -16.56 47.07 -43.59
C GLY A 192 -16.56 47.37 -42.09
N ASP A 193 -15.48 48.02 -41.65
CA ASP A 193 -15.09 48.49 -40.32
C ASP A 193 -16.15 49.29 -39.53
N THR A 194 -16.10 49.27 -38.20
CA THR A 194 -15.50 50.31 -37.32
C THR A 194 -15.52 49.83 -35.87
#